data_AF-A0A6M0IL26-F1
#
_entry.id   AF-A0A6M0IL26-F1
#
_cell.length_a   1.000
_cell.length_b   1.000
_cell.length_c   1.000
_cell.angle_alpha   90.00
_cell.angle_beta   90.00
_cell.angle_gamma   90.00
#
_symmetry.space_group_name_H-M   'P 1'
#
loop_
_entity.id
_entity.type
_entity.pdbx_description
1 polymer ?
#
loop_
_entity_poly.entity_id
_entity_poly.type
_entity_poly.pdbx_seq_one_letter_code
_entity_poly.pdbx_strand_id
1 'polypeptide(L)'
;MKWFILSVVWIGITITSFFLPEFDTRNSNVYQSQETGSPIIPPISANWAATDGVGRTLPKRASTGDFKRNKYVGIFYFLLHGQYNDKAVYDISAITRANPTSPKFGPETTWHWWGEPEAGYYKADDPWVIRRNLQLLTLAGVDILFFDVTNGDTYLTVVKKICEISIDMRHKGMPTPYICFVTYTRSAQTVATLYEQIYNQNKYSELWFRWQGKPLILGKIGEMTDTGIRDFFTWRYSWAWTNTRNEPHNWQWLDRTPQNYGWDKDPSVPEQIPVAVASHPFDNSIGKSFRQGRQGVINRNGITNVTQNGLYFDEQWKRALQVNPAVVFVSGWNEWVAQRFINRPDSAAKAKPFKFMGKPMKPGQTFFIDLYNEEYNRDIEPMKGGYTDNYYYQLVANIRRFKGIPAPEQATPARTISIDGKFDEWNQVKPAFFDPADDVLHRNWPRADNKINYLNKTGRNDITSCRVTYDKTNAFFYVKTAQKISAATDKNWMLLFVDADQSIKTGWAGYDYLITHTYKGNKSTVNRWNGKAWTPVATGTFRYTNNELELSVPLSALKQTAGKVKIDFHWADNIQQLNNITEFFTNGDSAPDRRFNYSYVN
;
A
#
# COMPACT_ATOMS: atom_id res chain seq x y z
N MET A 1 -74.62 -16.22 13.54
CA MET A 1 -74.13 -15.67 14.81
C MET A 1 -72.79 -14.97 14.54
N LYS A 2 -72.81 -13.63 14.63
CA LYS A 2 -71.73 -12.64 14.75
C LYS A 2 -70.32 -12.90 14.14
N TRP A 3 -70.03 -12.15 13.08
CA TRP A 3 -68.87 -11.26 12.84
C TRP A 3 -67.72 -11.26 13.85
N PHE A 4 -66.46 -11.23 13.36
CA PHE A 4 -65.58 -10.06 13.52
C PHE A 4 -64.41 -10.06 12.52
N ILE A 5 -64.19 -8.88 11.95
CA ILE A 5 -63.14 -8.46 11.03
C ILE A 5 -61.95 -7.97 11.87
N LEU A 6 -60.72 -8.26 11.44
CA LEU A 6 -59.54 -7.47 11.82
C LEU A 6 -58.63 -7.29 10.61
N SER A 7 -58.72 -6.09 10.05
CA SER A 7 -57.90 -5.51 9.02
C SER A 7 -56.53 -5.10 9.57
N VAL A 8 -55.44 -5.52 8.91
CA VAL A 8 -54.12 -4.90 9.04
C VAL A 8 -53.68 -4.47 7.65
N VAL A 9 -53.37 -3.18 7.56
CA VAL A 9 -53.00 -2.42 6.37
C VAL A 9 -51.64 -2.85 5.84
N TRP A 10 -51.58 -3.24 4.57
CA TRP A 10 -50.34 -3.42 3.81
C TRP A 10 -49.90 -2.06 3.26
N ILE A 11 -48.85 -1.47 3.85
CA ILE A 11 -48.13 -0.34 3.23
C ILE A 11 -47.06 -0.96 2.33
N GLY A 12 -47.30 -0.93 1.02
CA GLY A 12 -46.32 -1.31 0.02
C GLY A 12 -45.16 -0.32 0.02
N ILE A 13 -43.96 -0.80 0.37
CA ILE A 13 -42.72 -0.09 0.09
C ILE A 13 -42.25 -0.55 -1.28
N THR A 14 -42.38 0.34 -2.27
CA THR A 14 -41.79 0.20 -3.59
C THR A 14 -40.28 0.31 -3.43
N ILE A 15 -39.57 -0.80 -3.53
CA ILE A 15 -38.11 -0.81 -3.62
C ILE A 15 -37.76 -0.34 -5.04
N THR A 16 -37.41 0.94 -5.17
CA THR A 16 -36.69 1.46 -6.33
C THR A 16 -35.34 0.78 -6.38
N SER A 17 -35.19 -0.16 -7.31
CA SER A 17 -33.93 -0.74 -7.72
C SER A 17 -32.99 0.35 -8.21
N PHE A 18 -31.99 0.69 -7.39
CA PHE A 18 -30.86 1.51 -7.81
C PHE A 18 -30.04 0.72 -8.84
N PHE A 19 -30.08 1.17 -10.08
CA PHE A 19 -29.15 0.74 -11.12
C PHE A 19 -27.73 1.14 -10.70
N LEU A 20 -26.86 0.15 -10.53
CA LEU A 20 -25.42 0.35 -10.46
C LEU A 20 -24.94 0.90 -11.82
N PRO A 21 -23.95 1.81 -11.86
CA PRO A 21 -23.32 2.18 -13.12
C PRO A 21 -22.61 0.94 -13.69
N GLU A 22 -23.04 0.51 -14.88
CA GLU A 22 -22.36 -0.51 -15.66
C GLU A 22 -20.93 -0.03 -15.95
N PHE A 23 -19.95 -0.77 -15.47
CA PHE A 23 -18.60 -0.68 -16.00
C PHE A 23 -18.66 -1.03 -17.49
N ASP A 24 -18.17 -0.12 -18.32
CA ASP A 24 -18.09 -0.31 -19.76
C ASP A 24 -17.17 -1.50 -20.08
N THR A 25 -17.78 -2.67 -20.25
CA THR A 25 -17.15 -3.93 -20.67
C THR A 25 -17.04 -4.04 -22.18
N ARG A 26 -17.25 -2.95 -22.95
CA ARG A 26 -17.16 -2.95 -24.42
C ARG A 26 -15.71 -2.92 -24.90
N ASN A 27 -15.01 -4.02 -24.64
CA ASN A 27 -13.96 -4.61 -25.48
C ASN A 27 -13.74 -6.06 -25.02
N SER A 28 -14.80 -6.86 -24.96
CA SER A 28 -14.80 -8.21 -24.37
C SER A 28 -14.32 -9.33 -25.30
N ASN A 29 -13.79 -9.04 -26.50
CA ASN A 29 -13.32 -10.08 -27.42
C ASN A 29 -11.82 -10.42 -27.34
N VAL A 30 -11.11 -10.04 -26.25
CA VAL A 30 -9.69 -10.39 -26.02
C VAL A 30 -9.46 -11.23 -24.74
N TYR A 31 -10.53 -11.66 -24.03
CA TYR A 31 -10.42 -12.22 -22.66
C TYR A 31 -10.76 -13.71 -22.51
N GLN A 32 -10.33 -14.58 -23.44
CA GLN A 32 -10.69 -16.02 -23.43
C GLN A 32 -9.69 -17.00 -22.78
N SER A 33 -8.72 -16.55 -21.97
CA SER A 33 -7.96 -17.45 -21.08
C SER A 33 -8.41 -17.30 -19.63
N GLN A 34 -8.87 -18.37 -18.99
CA GLN A 34 -9.11 -18.39 -17.54
C GLN A 34 -7.79 -18.15 -16.78
N GLU A 35 -7.83 -17.31 -15.75
CA GLU A 35 -6.70 -17.12 -14.84
C GLU A 35 -6.44 -18.41 -14.05
N THR A 36 -5.18 -18.69 -13.70
CA THR A 36 -4.77 -19.85 -12.88
C THR A 36 -5.22 -19.70 -11.42
N GLY A 37 -5.27 -18.45 -10.94
CA GLY A 37 -5.76 -18.10 -9.62
C GLY A 37 -6.97 -17.17 -9.66
N SER A 38 -7.24 -16.49 -8.54
CA SER A 38 -8.27 -15.45 -8.47
C SER A 38 -8.06 -14.32 -9.51
N PRO A 39 -9.09 -13.51 -9.84
CA PRO A 39 -8.93 -12.34 -10.69
C PRO A 39 -7.83 -11.40 -10.19
N ILE A 40 -6.89 -11.07 -11.06
CA ILE A 40 -5.73 -10.22 -10.78
C ILE A 40 -6.15 -8.75 -10.57
N ILE A 41 -5.51 -8.06 -9.62
CA ILE A 41 -5.69 -6.62 -9.40
C ILE A 41 -4.71 -5.88 -10.33
N PRO A 42 -5.16 -5.10 -11.32
CA PRO A 42 -4.23 -4.38 -12.18
C PRO A 42 -3.48 -3.29 -11.40
N PRO A 43 -2.19 -3.05 -11.68
CA PRO A 43 -1.53 -1.84 -11.20
C PRO A 43 -2.27 -0.60 -11.72
N ILE A 44 -2.24 0.47 -10.93
CA ILE A 44 -2.71 1.80 -11.37
C ILE A 44 -2.14 2.19 -12.74
N SER A 45 -2.96 2.89 -13.53
CA SER A 45 -2.70 3.14 -14.96
C SER A 45 -1.45 3.99 -15.22
N ALA A 46 -1.03 4.01 -16.49
CA ALA A 46 0.11 4.80 -16.93
C ALA A 46 -0.06 6.33 -16.80
N ASN A 47 -1.28 6.81 -16.50
CA ASN A 47 -1.56 8.21 -16.17
C ASN A 47 -1.12 8.59 -14.74
N TRP A 48 -0.59 7.66 -13.95
CA TRP A 48 -0.06 7.94 -12.62
C TRP A 48 1.47 7.96 -12.63
N ALA A 49 2.05 9.10 -12.28
CA ALA A 49 3.48 9.31 -12.08
C ALA A 49 3.80 9.43 -10.59
N ALA A 50 5.04 9.11 -10.19
CA ALA A 50 5.56 9.45 -8.87
C ALA A 50 7.08 9.43 -8.91
N THR A 51 7.69 10.21 -8.01
CA THR A 51 9.11 10.09 -7.68
C THR A 51 9.25 9.97 -6.17
N ASP A 52 10.00 8.97 -5.71
CA ASP A 52 10.18 8.74 -4.28
C ASP A 52 11.18 9.71 -3.63
N GLY A 53 11.35 9.61 -2.32
CA GLY A 53 12.23 10.49 -1.55
C GLY A 53 13.72 10.38 -1.86
N VAL A 54 14.16 9.38 -2.65
CA VAL A 54 15.55 9.25 -3.13
C VAL A 54 15.70 9.56 -4.62
N GLY A 55 14.64 10.05 -5.28
CA GLY A 55 14.69 10.50 -6.66
C GLY A 55 14.45 9.41 -7.71
N ARG A 56 13.89 8.26 -7.35
CA ARG A 56 13.51 7.21 -8.31
C ARG A 56 12.11 7.46 -8.84
N THR A 57 11.99 7.62 -10.15
CA THR A 57 10.71 7.78 -10.84
C THR A 57 10.10 6.42 -11.19
N LEU A 58 8.78 6.32 -11.09
CA LEU A 58 8.07 5.10 -11.49
C LEU A 58 8.24 4.79 -12.98
N PRO A 59 8.37 3.51 -13.35
CA PRO A 59 8.49 3.12 -14.74
C PRO A 59 7.17 3.38 -15.49
N LYS A 60 7.31 3.81 -16.74
CA LYS A 60 6.22 4.07 -17.69
C LYS A 60 5.99 2.84 -18.58
N ARG A 61 4.85 2.82 -19.29
CA ARG A 61 4.47 1.68 -20.17
C ARG A 61 5.56 1.30 -21.17
N ALA A 62 6.31 2.29 -21.69
CA ALA A 62 7.43 2.06 -22.60
C ALA A 62 8.52 1.12 -22.05
N SER A 63 8.72 1.05 -20.72
CA SER A 63 9.72 0.18 -20.09
C SER A 63 9.14 -1.06 -19.42
N THR A 64 7.83 -1.09 -19.14
CA THR A 64 7.17 -2.22 -18.48
C THR A 64 6.46 -3.16 -19.45
N GLY A 65 6.11 -2.65 -20.63
CA GLY A 65 5.19 -3.31 -21.56
C GLY A 65 3.74 -3.28 -21.09
N ASP A 66 2.90 -3.96 -21.85
CA ASP A 66 1.46 -4.13 -21.59
C ASP A 66 1.18 -4.95 -20.34
N PHE A 67 0.02 -4.70 -19.76
CA PHE A 67 -0.50 -5.49 -18.64
C PHE A 67 -0.60 -6.97 -19.00
N LYS A 68 -0.09 -7.82 -18.10
CA LYS A 68 0.05 -9.28 -18.25
C LYS A 68 -0.88 -9.97 -17.25
N ARG A 69 -1.64 -10.94 -17.76
CA ARG A 69 -2.47 -11.86 -16.96
C ARG A 69 -1.59 -12.92 -16.29
N ASN A 70 -2.11 -13.64 -15.29
CA ASN A 70 -1.41 -14.69 -14.54
C ASN A 70 -0.09 -14.26 -13.87
N LYS A 71 0.00 -13.00 -13.42
CA LYS A 71 1.17 -12.44 -12.72
C LYS A 71 0.77 -11.87 -11.36
N TYR A 72 0.85 -12.71 -10.34
CA TYR A 72 0.41 -12.38 -8.99
C TYR A 72 1.55 -11.85 -8.13
N VAL A 73 1.26 -10.87 -7.30
CA VAL A 73 2.16 -10.40 -6.26
C VAL A 73 1.44 -10.49 -4.94
N GLY A 74 1.93 -11.33 -4.04
CA GLY A 74 1.48 -11.39 -2.66
C GLY A 74 2.51 -10.82 -1.71
N ILE A 75 2.06 -10.41 -0.52
CA ILE A 75 2.92 -9.81 0.50
C ILE A 75 2.61 -10.41 1.87
N PHE A 76 3.65 -10.63 2.67
CA PHE A 76 3.49 -11.09 4.05
C PHE A 76 2.85 -9.98 4.89
N TYR A 77 1.77 -10.29 5.61
CA TYR A 77 1.02 -9.35 6.41
C TYR A 77 0.83 -9.86 7.84
N PHE A 78 1.21 -9.04 8.81
CA PHE A 78 1.34 -9.39 10.21
C PHE A 78 0.17 -8.85 11.03
N LEU A 79 -0.34 -9.68 11.94
CA LEU A 79 -1.62 -9.48 12.64
C LEU A 79 -1.47 -9.22 14.15
N LEU A 80 -0.23 -9.15 14.64
CA LEU A 80 0.09 -9.30 16.07
C LEU A 80 0.12 -8.00 16.89
N HIS A 81 0.17 -6.81 16.27
CA HIS A 81 0.40 -5.57 17.03
C HIS A 81 -0.72 -5.32 18.05
N GLY A 82 -0.35 -5.18 19.32
CA GLY A 82 -1.28 -4.98 20.43
C GLY A 82 -2.07 -6.22 20.85
N GLN A 83 -1.77 -7.41 20.33
CA GLN A 83 -2.47 -8.66 20.69
C GLN A 83 -1.96 -9.31 21.98
N TYR A 84 -0.78 -8.92 22.47
CA TYR A 84 -0.11 -9.55 23.63
C TYR A 84 -0.12 -8.69 24.90
N ASN A 85 -1.14 -7.84 25.09
CA ASN A 85 -1.32 -7.00 26.27
C ASN A 85 -0.11 -6.11 26.58
N ASP A 86 0.42 -5.47 25.53
CA ASP A 86 1.61 -4.63 25.59
C ASP A 86 1.48 -3.55 26.67
N LYS A 87 2.39 -3.53 27.64
CA LYS A 87 2.35 -2.57 28.77
C LYS A 87 3.08 -1.26 28.49
N ALA A 88 3.90 -1.24 27.45
CA ALA A 88 4.65 -0.08 27.01
C ALA A 88 5.08 -0.27 25.55
N VAL A 89 5.32 0.84 24.88
CA VAL A 89 6.05 0.86 23.62
C VAL A 89 7.55 0.92 23.91
N TYR A 90 8.30 -0.09 23.46
CA TYR A 90 9.75 -0.08 23.43
C TYR A 90 10.25 0.04 22.00
N ASP A 91 10.70 1.23 21.58
CA ASP A 91 11.30 1.43 20.26
C ASP A 91 12.82 1.20 20.32
N ILE A 92 13.30 0.18 19.61
CA ILE A 92 14.71 -0.24 19.58
C ILE A 92 15.59 0.89 19.03
N SER A 93 15.19 1.54 17.95
CA SER A 93 15.95 2.61 17.30
C SER A 93 16.05 3.84 18.20
N ALA A 94 14.97 4.22 18.88
CA ALA A 94 14.96 5.33 19.84
C ALA A 94 15.81 5.02 21.07
N ILE A 95 15.66 3.84 21.68
CA ILE A 95 16.43 3.40 22.85
C ILE A 95 17.92 3.36 22.52
N THR A 96 18.28 2.79 21.38
CA THR A 96 19.69 2.68 20.94
C THR A 96 20.29 4.04 20.61
N ARG A 97 19.52 4.95 20.00
CA ARG A 97 19.99 6.31 19.70
C ARG A 97 20.22 7.13 20.97
N ALA A 98 19.38 6.95 21.98
CA ALA A 98 19.50 7.64 23.26
C ALA A 98 20.71 7.15 24.07
N ASN A 99 21.01 5.85 24.07
CA ASN A 99 22.18 5.28 24.73
C ASN A 99 22.79 4.12 23.93
N PRO A 100 23.70 4.40 22.97
CA PRO A 100 24.22 3.37 22.07
C PRO A 100 25.20 2.40 22.73
N THR A 101 25.77 2.74 23.89
CA THR A 101 26.73 1.89 24.60
C THR A 101 26.06 0.99 25.63
N SER A 102 24.95 1.42 26.22
CA SER A 102 24.17 0.65 27.20
C SER A 102 22.66 0.87 27.02
N PRO A 103 22.08 0.42 25.89
CA PRO A 103 20.66 0.59 25.61
C PRO A 103 19.80 -0.07 26.69
N LYS A 104 18.81 0.68 27.19
CA LYS A 104 17.87 0.20 28.21
C LYS A 104 16.63 -0.39 27.56
N PHE A 105 16.78 -1.58 26.97
CA PHE A 105 15.66 -2.34 26.41
C PHE A 105 14.64 -2.74 27.48
N GLY A 106 13.39 -2.90 27.07
CA GLY A 106 12.31 -3.46 27.90
C GLY A 106 12.59 -4.90 28.31
N PRO A 107 11.82 -5.50 29.25
CA PRO A 107 12.11 -6.81 29.83
C PRO A 107 12.36 -7.92 28.80
N GLU A 108 13.09 -8.96 29.18
CA GLU A 108 13.26 -10.16 28.33
C GLU A 108 11.88 -10.72 27.92
N THR A 109 11.81 -11.30 26.73
CA THR A 109 10.60 -11.82 26.05
C THR A 109 9.50 -10.81 25.73
N THR A 110 9.69 -9.50 26.01
CA THR A 110 8.71 -8.47 25.62
C THR A 110 8.92 -8.01 24.18
N TRP A 111 7.82 -7.62 23.54
CA TRP A 111 7.79 -7.10 22.18
C TRP A 111 8.38 -5.69 22.12
N HIS A 112 9.26 -5.47 21.14
CA HIS A 112 9.88 -4.18 20.85
C HIS A 112 9.65 -3.80 19.39
N TRP A 113 9.35 -2.53 19.15
CA TRP A 113 9.21 -1.95 17.84
C TRP A 113 10.59 -1.64 17.26
N TRP A 114 10.92 -2.09 16.04
CA TRP A 114 12.23 -1.78 15.46
C TRP A 114 12.39 -0.29 15.12
N GLY A 115 11.28 0.41 14.90
CA GLY A 115 11.17 1.85 14.67
C GLY A 115 9.71 2.30 14.74
N GLU A 116 9.44 3.59 14.47
CA GLU A 116 8.08 4.14 14.50
C GLU A 116 7.43 4.09 13.10
N PRO A 117 6.29 3.37 12.94
CA PRO A 117 5.49 3.43 11.72
C PRO A 117 5.00 4.85 11.45
N GLU A 118 4.74 5.21 10.20
CA GLU A 118 4.09 6.49 9.85
C GLU A 118 2.74 6.65 10.58
N ALA A 119 2.00 5.55 10.72
CA ALA A 119 0.75 5.47 11.47
C ALA A 119 0.92 5.39 13.00
N GLY A 120 2.13 5.57 13.53
CA GLY A 120 2.45 5.37 14.94
C GLY A 120 2.41 3.91 15.38
N TYR A 121 2.66 3.64 16.66
CA TYR A 121 2.67 2.30 17.27
C TYR A 121 1.24 1.73 17.41
N TYR A 122 0.60 1.47 16.28
CA TYR A 122 -0.81 1.12 16.17
C TYR A 122 -1.12 -0.29 16.67
N LYS A 123 -2.42 -0.58 16.88
CA LYS A 123 -2.91 -1.96 17.03
C LYS A 123 -3.28 -2.51 15.67
N ALA A 124 -3.05 -3.80 15.45
CA ALA A 124 -3.39 -4.45 14.18
C ALA A 124 -4.90 -4.40 13.87
N ASP A 125 -5.72 -4.12 14.89
CA ASP A 125 -7.17 -4.03 14.82
C ASP A 125 -7.71 -2.59 14.68
N ASP A 126 -6.84 -1.60 14.44
CA ASP A 126 -7.18 -0.20 14.13
C ASP A 126 -7.81 -0.08 12.73
N PRO A 127 -9.11 0.26 12.61
CA PRO A 127 -9.80 0.33 11.32
C PRO A 127 -9.18 1.32 10.34
N TRP A 128 -8.61 2.42 10.84
CA TRP A 128 -7.98 3.44 9.99
C TRP A 128 -6.71 2.89 9.35
N VAL A 129 -5.90 2.17 10.13
CA VAL A 129 -4.66 1.55 9.63
C VAL A 129 -4.97 0.42 8.66
N ILE A 130 -5.96 -0.42 8.97
CA ILE A 130 -6.39 -1.51 8.08
C ILE A 130 -6.80 -0.95 6.72
N ARG A 131 -7.70 0.04 6.70
CA ARG A 131 -8.20 0.67 5.47
C ARG A 131 -7.05 1.27 4.67
N ARG A 132 -6.19 2.07 5.32
CA ARG A 132 -5.01 2.67 4.69
C ARG A 132 -4.10 1.61 4.07
N ASN A 133 -3.81 0.53 4.79
CA ASN A 133 -2.92 -0.52 4.28
C ASN A 133 -3.51 -1.25 3.08
N LEU A 134 -4.81 -1.57 3.11
CA LEU A 134 -5.51 -2.16 1.97
C LEU A 134 -5.48 -1.23 0.76
N GLN A 135 -5.68 0.07 0.94
CA GLN A 135 -5.62 1.08 -0.11
C GLN A 135 -4.23 1.15 -0.75
N LEU A 136 -3.18 1.31 0.05
CA LEU A 136 -1.79 1.35 -0.45
C LEU A 136 -1.42 0.08 -1.23
N LEU A 137 -1.75 -1.09 -0.68
CA LEU A 137 -1.41 -2.36 -1.33
C LEU A 137 -2.19 -2.56 -2.63
N THR A 138 -3.45 -2.10 -2.68
CA THR A 138 -4.26 -2.10 -3.91
C THR A 138 -3.66 -1.16 -4.97
N LEU A 139 -3.32 0.07 -4.60
CA LEU A 139 -2.71 1.05 -5.51
C LEU A 139 -1.34 0.58 -6.02
N ALA A 140 -0.60 -0.19 -5.23
CA ALA A 140 0.62 -0.86 -5.67
C ALA A 140 0.37 -2.02 -6.66
N GLY A 141 -0.83 -2.58 -6.70
CA GLY A 141 -1.20 -3.74 -7.51
C GLY A 141 -0.86 -5.08 -6.84
N VAL A 142 -0.85 -5.14 -5.51
CA VAL A 142 -0.71 -6.37 -4.72
C VAL A 142 -2.02 -7.15 -4.77
N ASP A 143 -1.93 -8.45 -5.03
CA ASP A 143 -3.07 -9.36 -5.20
C ASP A 143 -3.41 -10.14 -3.94
N ILE A 144 -2.43 -10.42 -3.06
CA ILE A 144 -2.60 -11.36 -1.94
C ILE A 144 -1.99 -10.81 -0.65
N LEU A 145 -2.76 -10.79 0.44
CA LEU A 145 -2.23 -10.75 1.80
C LEU A 145 -1.98 -12.18 2.26
N PHE A 146 -0.71 -12.52 2.44
CA PHE A 146 -0.32 -13.74 3.13
C PHE A 146 -0.34 -13.45 4.64
N PHE A 147 -1.40 -13.84 5.34
CA PHE A 147 -1.52 -13.62 6.77
C PHE A 147 -0.57 -14.52 7.56
N ASP A 148 0.24 -13.90 8.39
CA ASP A 148 1.12 -14.60 9.33
C ASP A 148 0.33 -15.17 10.50
N VAL A 149 0.24 -16.50 10.53
CA VAL A 149 -0.23 -17.29 11.66
C VAL A 149 0.78 -18.42 11.94
N THR A 150 2.05 -18.19 11.61
CA THR A 150 3.10 -19.22 11.67
C THR A 150 3.41 -19.68 13.09
N ASN A 151 3.09 -18.88 14.11
CA ASN A 151 3.20 -19.23 15.53
C ASN A 151 1.99 -20.01 16.09
N GLY A 152 0.95 -20.20 15.27
CA GLY A 152 -0.27 -20.95 15.61
C GLY A 152 -1.39 -20.12 16.25
N ASP A 153 -1.18 -18.81 16.46
CA ASP A 153 -2.25 -17.88 16.80
C ASP A 153 -2.95 -17.42 15.51
N THR A 154 -4.28 -17.58 15.44
CA THR A 154 -5.06 -17.29 14.21
C THR A 154 -5.51 -15.84 14.08
N TYR A 155 -5.42 -15.06 15.16
CA TYR A 155 -5.82 -13.65 15.23
C TYR A 155 -7.21 -13.35 14.63
N LEU A 156 -8.19 -14.24 14.84
CA LEU A 156 -9.50 -14.18 14.17
C LEU A 156 -10.22 -12.83 14.32
N THR A 157 -10.05 -12.13 15.45
CA THR A 157 -10.61 -10.79 15.66
C THR A 157 -10.03 -9.75 14.69
N VAL A 158 -8.72 -9.80 14.45
CA VAL A 158 -8.04 -8.91 13.50
C VAL A 158 -8.41 -9.29 12.07
N VAL A 159 -8.38 -10.59 11.75
CA VAL A 159 -8.78 -11.12 10.44
C VAL A 159 -10.20 -10.69 10.08
N LYS A 160 -11.15 -10.82 11.02
CA LYS A 160 -12.54 -10.37 10.85
C LYS A 160 -12.61 -8.89 10.44
N LYS A 161 -11.91 -8.00 11.17
CA LYS A 161 -11.92 -6.56 10.84
C LYS A 161 -11.31 -6.28 9.47
N ILE A 162 -10.20 -6.93 9.13
CA ILE A 162 -9.58 -6.79 7.79
C ILE A 162 -10.57 -7.22 6.71
N CYS A 163 -11.24 -8.36 6.88
CA CYS A 163 -12.22 -8.85 5.91
C CYS A 163 -13.43 -7.92 5.77
N GLU A 164 -13.99 -7.43 6.88
CA GLU A 164 -15.16 -6.54 6.85
C GLU A 164 -14.84 -5.21 6.15
N ILE A 165 -13.69 -4.60 6.46
CA ILE A 165 -13.25 -3.36 5.81
C ILE A 165 -12.93 -3.61 4.32
N SER A 166 -12.30 -4.74 4.01
CA SER A 166 -11.96 -5.13 2.64
C SER A 166 -13.21 -5.33 1.76
N ILE A 167 -14.25 -5.95 2.29
CA ILE A 167 -15.54 -6.12 1.59
C ILE A 167 -16.24 -4.78 1.41
N ASP A 168 -16.27 -3.91 2.43
CA ASP A 168 -16.82 -2.56 2.30
C ASP A 168 -16.13 -1.76 1.19
N MET A 169 -14.79 -1.82 1.11
CA MET A 169 -14.01 -1.21 0.03
C MET A 169 -14.40 -1.75 -1.35
N ARG A 170 -14.54 -3.08 -1.49
CA ARG A 170 -14.96 -3.71 -2.75
C ARG A 170 -16.35 -3.30 -3.19
N HIS A 171 -17.31 -3.25 -2.26
CA HIS A 171 -18.67 -2.79 -2.55
C HIS A 171 -18.73 -1.32 -2.98
N LYS A 172 -17.73 -0.52 -2.60
CA LYS A 172 -17.57 0.88 -3.01
C LYS A 172 -16.73 1.05 -4.29
N GLY A 173 -16.39 -0.05 -4.96
CA GLY A 173 -15.72 -0.04 -6.26
C GLY A 173 -14.20 -0.10 -6.19
N MET A 174 -13.60 -0.22 -5.00
CA MET A 174 -12.16 -0.40 -4.85
C MET A 174 -11.84 -1.89 -4.66
N PRO A 175 -11.14 -2.55 -5.61
CA PRO A 175 -10.69 -3.91 -5.37
C PRO A 175 -9.74 -3.93 -4.17
N THR A 176 -9.61 -5.09 -3.52
CA THR A 176 -8.68 -5.27 -2.40
C THR A 176 -7.97 -6.61 -2.53
N PRO A 177 -6.73 -6.76 -2.02
CA PRO A 177 -6.03 -8.03 -2.06
C PRO A 177 -6.86 -9.17 -1.46
N TYR A 178 -6.75 -10.35 -2.06
CA TYR A 178 -7.29 -11.59 -1.50
C TYR A 178 -6.49 -12.02 -0.26
N ILE A 179 -7.05 -12.92 0.54
CA ILE A 179 -6.43 -13.45 1.74
C ILE A 179 -5.97 -14.90 1.54
N CYS A 180 -4.80 -15.23 2.10
CA CYS A 180 -4.23 -16.57 2.19
C CYS A 180 -3.49 -16.68 3.53
N PHE A 181 -3.57 -17.81 4.22
CA PHE A 181 -2.88 -17.99 5.51
C PHE A 181 -1.56 -18.75 5.35
N VAL A 182 -0.56 -18.34 6.14
CA VAL A 182 0.74 -19.02 6.28
C VAL A 182 0.86 -19.62 7.67
N THR A 183 0.94 -20.95 7.73
CA THR A 183 0.95 -21.73 8.98
C THR A 183 2.26 -22.51 9.10
N TYR A 184 2.77 -22.73 10.31
CA TYR A 184 3.98 -23.54 10.51
C TYR A 184 4.01 -24.32 11.82
N THR A 185 3.89 -23.62 12.96
CA THR A 185 3.77 -24.22 14.29
C THR A 185 2.37 -24.80 14.43
N ARG A 186 2.26 -26.10 14.77
CA ARG A 186 0.96 -26.78 14.90
C ARG A 186 0.08 -26.53 13.67
N SER A 187 0.64 -26.77 12.49
CA SER A 187 0.06 -26.32 11.21
C SER A 187 -1.32 -26.92 11.01
N ALA A 188 -1.48 -28.23 11.24
CA ALA A 188 -2.76 -28.90 11.12
C ALA A 188 -3.85 -28.34 12.06
N GLN A 189 -3.53 -28.11 13.34
CA GLN A 189 -4.49 -27.54 14.30
C GLN A 189 -4.89 -26.11 13.92
N THR A 190 -3.93 -25.32 13.45
CA THR A 190 -4.16 -23.94 13.01
C THR A 190 -5.07 -23.92 11.78
N VAL A 191 -4.79 -24.77 10.78
CA VAL A 191 -5.63 -24.89 9.58
C VAL A 191 -7.01 -25.42 9.92
N ALA A 192 -7.14 -26.40 10.81
CA ALA A 192 -8.45 -26.90 11.25
C ALA A 192 -9.29 -25.78 11.89
N THR A 193 -8.69 -24.97 12.76
CA THR A 193 -9.35 -23.80 13.36
C THR A 193 -9.81 -22.81 12.28
N LEU A 194 -8.94 -22.48 11.32
CA LEU A 194 -9.29 -21.57 10.22
C LEU A 194 -10.41 -22.15 9.35
N TYR A 195 -10.35 -23.45 9.07
CA TYR A 195 -11.38 -24.15 8.31
C TYR A 195 -12.74 -24.05 8.99
N GLU A 196 -12.82 -24.43 10.26
CA GLU A 196 -14.07 -24.40 11.04
C GLU A 196 -14.65 -22.98 11.16
N GLN A 197 -13.79 -21.98 11.42
CA GLN A 197 -14.24 -20.63 11.76
C GLN A 197 -14.52 -19.74 10.54
N ILE A 198 -13.89 -20.03 9.39
CA ILE A 198 -13.97 -19.21 8.17
C ILE A 198 -14.51 -20.02 7.00
N TYR A 199 -13.77 -21.05 6.57
CA TYR A 199 -14.00 -21.69 5.28
C TYR A 199 -15.27 -22.55 5.24
N ASN A 200 -15.46 -23.40 6.25
CA ASN A 200 -16.63 -24.27 6.37
C ASN A 200 -17.94 -23.48 6.56
N GLN A 201 -17.83 -22.25 7.09
CA GLN A 201 -18.95 -21.32 7.24
C GLN A 201 -19.15 -20.41 6.02
N ASN A 202 -18.35 -20.59 4.97
CA ASN A 202 -18.33 -19.75 3.77
C ASN A 202 -18.14 -18.24 4.05
N LYS A 203 -17.49 -17.89 5.16
CA LYS A 203 -17.26 -16.49 5.53
C LYS A 203 -16.18 -15.87 4.65
N TYR A 204 -16.48 -14.68 4.13
CA TYR A 204 -15.55 -13.89 3.32
C TYR A 204 -15.09 -14.59 2.03
N SER A 205 -15.93 -15.44 1.45
CA SER A 205 -15.54 -16.30 0.32
C SER A 205 -15.09 -15.55 -0.93
N GLU A 206 -15.58 -14.32 -1.14
CA GLU A 206 -15.11 -13.40 -2.18
C GLU A 206 -13.66 -12.93 -1.98
N LEU A 207 -13.15 -12.95 -0.74
CA LEU A 207 -11.79 -12.54 -0.40
C LEU A 207 -10.78 -13.70 -0.44
N TRP A 208 -11.23 -14.95 -0.48
CA TRP A 208 -10.30 -16.08 -0.46
C TRP A 208 -9.48 -16.14 -1.75
N PHE A 209 -8.15 -16.16 -1.62
CA PHE A 209 -7.30 -16.41 -2.79
C PHE A 209 -7.47 -17.86 -3.24
N ARG A 210 -7.85 -18.05 -4.50
CA ARG A 210 -7.95 -19.38 -5.13
C ARG A 210 -6.74 -19.61 -6.00
N TRP A 211 -6.21 -20.83 -5.95
CA TRP A 211 -5.12 -21.31 -6.78
C TRP A 211 -5.51 -22.69 -7.31
N GLN A 212 -5.46 -22.88 -8.63
CA GLN A 212 -5.85 -24.15 -9.27
C GLN A 212 -7.29 -24.57 -8.90
N GLY A 213 -8.20 -23.59 -8.84
CA GLY A 213 -9.63 -23.82 -8.60
C GLY A 213 -10.07 -23.96 -7.14
N LYS A 214 -9.15 -24.09 -6.17
CA LYS A 214 -9.47 -24.21 -4.74
C LYS A 214 -8.85 -23.08 -3.91
N PRO A 215 -9.36 -22.77 -2.71
CA PRO A 215 -8.69 -21.86 -1.79
C PRO A 215 -7.26 -22.32 -1.50
N LEU A 216 -6.30 -21.39 -1.49
CA LEU A 216 -4.91 -21.68 -1.19
C LEU A 216 -4.66 -21.63 0.33
N ILE A 217 -3.88 -22.59 0.84
CA ILE A 217 -3.30 -22.56 2.18
C ILE A 217 -1.81 -22.84 2.10
N LEU A 218 -1.00 -22.05 2.82
CA LEU A 218 0.43 -22.31 2.96
C LEU A 218 0.69 -23.03 4.30
N GLY A 219 1.11 -24.29 4.25
CA GLY A 219 1.22 -25.12 5.45
C GLY A 219 1.76 -26.52 5.21
N LYS A 220 1.77 -27.34 6.27
CA LYS A 220 2.31 -28.69 6.25
C LYS A 220 1.21 -29.71 5.98
N ILE A 221 0.96 -29.99 4.69
CA ILE A 221 -0.07 -30.96 4.28
C ILE A 221 0.10 -32.34 4.94
N GLY A 222 1.34 -32.76 5.22
CA GLY A 222 1.63 -34.03 5.89
C GLY A 222 1.17 -34.12 7.34
N GLU A 223 0.89 -32.99 8.01
CA GLU A 223 0.31 -32.96 9.35
C GLU A 223 -1.23 -33.04 9.32
N MET A 224 -1.87 -32.79 8.16
CA MET A 224 -3.33 -32.76 8.04
C MET A 224 -3.91 -34.16 7.75
N THR A 225 -4.49 -34.79 8.77
CA THR A 225 -5.10 -36.12 8.67
C THR A 225 -6.56 -36.10 8.24
N ASP A 226 -7.28 -34.99 8.43
CA ASP A 226 -8.66 -34.84 7.97
C ASP A 226 -8.69 -34.70 6.44
N THR A 227 -9.26 -35.70 5.76
CA THR A 227 -9.32 -35.74 4.29
C THR A 227 -10.25 -34.68 3.72
N GLY A 228 -11.32 -34.30 4.42
CA GLY A 228 -12.24 -33.25 3.97
C GLY A 228 -11.55 -31.88 3.94
N ILE A 229 -10.81 -31.55 5.00
CA ILE A 229 -10.01 -30.32 5.06
C ILE A 229 -8.86 -30.38 4.03
N ARG A 230 -8.17 -31.52 3.95
CA ARG A 230 -7.05 -31.70 3.01
C ARG A 230 -7.49 -31.50 1.56
N ASP A 231 -8.65 -32.05 1.16
CA ASP A 231 -9.17 -31.97 -0.20
C ASP A 231 -9.83 -30.61 -0.51
N PHE A 232 -10.23 -29.85 0.51
CA PHE A 232 -10.81 -28.51 0.32
C PHE A 232 -9.79 -27.50 -0.22
N PHE A 233 -8.53 -27.59 0.20
CA PHE A 233 -7.51 -26.61 -0.15
C PHE A 233 -6.59 -27.07 -1.28
N THR A 234 -6.05 -26.09 -2.02
CA THR A 234 -4.75 -26.26 -2.68
C THR A 234 -3.66 -25.97 -1.66
N TRP A 235 -2.67 -26.86 -1.54
CA TRP A 235 -1.59 -26.75 -0.56
C TRP A 235 -0.27 -26.36 -1.22
N ARG A 236 0.47 -25.48 -0.55
CA ARG A 236 1.90 -25.29 -0.78
C ARG A 236 2.61 -25.27 0.57
N TYR A 237 3.75 -25.95 0.69
CA TYR A 237 4.59 -25.83 1.88
C TYR A 237 5.33 -24.51 1.84
N SER A 238 5.37 -23.76 2.95
CA SER A 238 6.03 -22.47 2.98
C SER A 238 6.94 -22.30 4.19
N TRP A 239 8.22 -22.03 3.92
CA TRP A 239 9.21 -21.66 4.90
C TRP A 239 10.36 -20.87 4.26
N ALA A 240 11.31 -20.39 5.05
CA ALA A 240 12.54 -19.78 4.56
C ALA A 240 13.57 -20.85 4.15
N TRP A 241 14.32 -20.59 3.07
CA TRP A 241 15.45 -21.40 2.60
C TRP A 241 15.12 -22.90 2.44
N THR A 242 13.98 -23.21 1.82
CA THR A 242 13.55 -24.59 1.59
C THR A 242 14.25 -25.20 0.37
N ASN A 243 14.14 -26.52 0.23
CA ASN A 243 14.75 -27.30 -0.84
C ASN A 243 13.92 -27.23 -2.16
N THR A 244 13.52 -26.02 -2.56
CA THR A 244 12.68 -25.77 -3.76
C THR A 244 13.24 -26.36 -5.05
N ARG A 245 14.56 -26.58 -5.15
CA ARG A 245 15.17 -27.21 -6.33
C ARG A 245 14.74 -28.66 -6.54
N ASN A 246 14.49 -29.37 -5.45
CA ASN A 246 14.25 -30.82 -5.49
C ASN A 246 12.84 -31.18 -5.01
N GLU A 247 12.14 -30.28 -4.34
CA GLU A 247 10.83 -30.53 -3.75
C GLU A 247 9.74 -29.67 -4.40
N PRO A 248 8.73 -30.29 -5.05
CA PRO A 248 7.60 -29.55 -5.61
C PRO A 248 6.76 -28.90 -4.51
N HIS A 249 5.85 -28.02 -4.92
CA HIS A 249 4.83 -27.39 -4.06
C HIS A 249 5.41 -26.56 -2.91
N ASN A 250 6.66 -26.14 -3.02
CA ASN A 250 7.34 -25.31 -2.02
C ASN A 250 7.25 -23.84 -2.43
N TRP A 251 6.57 -23.01 -1.65
CA TRP A 251 6.53 -21.55 -1.83
C TRP A 251 7.28 -20.87 -0.70
N GLN A 252 8.44 -20.30 -0.98
CA GLN A 252 9.26 -19.65 0.03
C GLN A 252 8.76 -18.23 0.31
N TRP A 253 8.78 -17.81 1.58
CA TRP A 253 8.55 -16.40 1.95
C TRP A 253 9.87 -15.62 2.11
N LEU A 254 11.01 -16.30 2.14
CA LEU A 254 12.36 -15.72 2.22
C LEU A 254 13.41 -16.66 1.60
N ASP A 255 14.27 -16.11 0.75
CA ASP A 255 15.48 -16.79 0.25
C ASP A 255 16.60 -15.76 0.01
N ARG A 256 17.85 -16.25 -0.10
CA ARG A 256 19.02 -15.41 -0.39
C ARG A 256 19.17 -15.19 -1.89
N THR A 257 19.71 -14.05 -2.29
CA THR A 257 20.03 -13.80 -3.70
C THR A 257 21.22 -14.67 -4.16
N PRO A 258 21.17 -15.29 -5.37
CA PRO A 258 19.99 -15.43 -6.23
C PRO A 258 18.99 -16.45 -5.66
N GLN A 259 17.71 -16.07 -5.61
CA GLN A 259 16.67 -16.93 -5.03
C GLN A 259 16.40 -18.13 -5.94
N ASN A 260 16.05 -19.24 -5.30
CA ASN A 260 15.39 -20.38 -5.95
C ASN A 260 13.88 -20.11 -6.04
N TYR A 261 13.22 -20.77 -7.00
CA TYR A 261 11.78 -20.67 -7.20
C TYR A 261 11.08 -22.00 -6.89
N GLY A 262 9.85 -21.91 -6.40
CA GLY A 262 8.93 -23.04 -6.28
C GLY A 262 8.33 -23.43 -7.62
N TRP A 263 7.94 -24.69 -7.75
CA TRP A 263 7.32 -25.27 -8.95
C TRP A 263 6.26 -26.31 -8.55
N ASP A 264 5.38 -26.64 -9.50
CA ASP A 264 4.27 -27.59 -9.31
C ASP A 264 4.62 -28.97 -9.87
N LYS A 265 4.43 -29.18 -11.18
CA LYS A 265 4.68 -30.48 -11.85
C LYS A 265 6.02 -30.53 -12.58
N ASP A 266 6.43 -29.41 -13.16
CA ASP A 266 7.64 -29.29 -13.97
C ASP A 266 8.62 -28.32 -13.30
N PRO A 267 9.80 -28.78 -12.84
CA PRO A 267 10.83 -27.92 -12.26
C PRO A 267 11.34 -26.81 -13.18
N SER A 268 11.11 -26.90 -14.48
CA SER A 268 11.48 -25.87 -15.45
C SER A 268 10.47 -24.72 -15.56
N VAL A 269 9.29 -24.87 -14.93
CA VAL A 269 8.22 -23.86 -14.94
C VAL A 269 8.13 -23.20 -13.55
N PRO A 270 8.66 -21.97 -13.38
CA PRO A 270 8.63 -21.28 -12.11
C PRO A 270 7.21 -20.89 -11.71
N GLU A 271 6.76 -21.40 -10.57
CA GLU A 271 5.46 -21.06 -10.00
C GLU A 271 5.56 -19.85 -9.07
N GLN A 272 6.51 -19.85 -8.12
CA GLN A 272 6.63 -18.81 -7.11
C GLN A 272 8.09 -18.44 -6.83
N ILE A 273 8.37 -17.15 -6.58
CA ILE A 273 9.68 -16.70 -6.05
C ILE A 273 9.51 -15.71 -4.89
N PRO A 274 10.28 -15.84 -3.80
CA PRO A 274 10.30 -14.82 -2.76
C PRO A 274 11.08 -13.59 -3.22
N VAL A 275 10.71 -12.43 -2.68
CA VAL A 275 11.47 -11.20 -2.79
C VAL A 275 11.59 -10.57 -1.42
N ALA A 276 12.82 -10.48 -0.91
CA ALA A 276 13.11 -9.94 0.41
C ALA A 276 13.77 -8.56 0.37
N VAL A 277 13.49 -7.73 1.36
CA VAL A 277 14.18 -6.43 1.55
C VAL A 277 15.37 -6.51 2.49
N ALA A 278 15.40 -7.50 3.38
CA ALA A 278 16.50 -7.86 4.25
C ALA A 278 16.31 -9.34 4.69
N SER A 279 17.23 -9.86 5.51
CA SER A 279 17.05 -11.11 6.25
C SER A 279 16.86 -10.82 7.74
N HIS A 280 16.60 -11.87 8.53
CA HIS A 280 16.64 -11.80 9.99
C HIS A 280 17.97 -11.22 10.48
N PRO A 281 18.05 -10.30 11.44
CA PRO A 281 19.32 -9.86 12.02
C PRO A 281 20.06 -10.99 12.77
N PHE A 282 19.35 -12.06 13.13
CA PHE A 282 19.89 -13.24 13.79
C PHE A 282 20.63 -14.17 12.82
N ASP A 283 21.83 -14.58 13.23
CA ASP A 283 22.73 -15.53 12.54
C ASP A 283 23.06 -15.19 11.07
N ASN A 284 22.87 -13.93 10.66
CA ASN A 284 23.34 -13.42 9.38
C ASN A 284 23.63 -11.92 9.45
N SER A 285 24.05 -11.35 8.31
CA SER A 285 24.43 -9.94 8.17
C SER A 285 23.71 -9.26 7.00
N ILE A 286 22.55 -9.75 6.56
CA ILE A 286 21.89 -9.26 5.35
C ILE A 286 20.84 -8.22 5.75
N GLY A 287 21.23 -6.95 5.70
CA GLY A 287 20.34 -5.79 5.84
C GLY A 287 19.88 -5.26 4.48
N LYS A 288 19.10 -4.17 4.51
CA LYS A 288 18.52 -3.56 3.30
C LYS A 288 19.54 -2.99 2.31
N SER A 289 20.74 -2.69 2.77
CA SER A 289 21.86 -2.24 1.94
C SER A 289 22.71 -3.37 1.36
N PHE A 290 22.44 -4.63 1.73
CA PHE A 290 23.18 -5.78 1.20
C PHE A 290 23.11 -5.80 -0.33
N ARG A 291 24.25 -5.98 -0.99
CA ARG A 291 24.31 -6.05 -2.44
C ARG A 291 25.52 -6.88 -2.87
N GLN A 292 25.35 -7.72 -3.89
CA GLN A 292 26.46 -8.47 -4.51
C GLN A 292 27.27 -9.28 -3.48
N GLY A 293 26.58 -9.95 -2.57
CA GLY A 293 27.23 -10.80 -1.56
C GLY A 293 27.85 -10.04 -0.37
N ARG A 294 27.67 -8.72 -0.27
CA ARG A 294 28.29 -7.89 0.78
C ARG A 294 27.28 -6.98 1.47
N GLN A 295 27.37 -6.94 2.80
CA GLN A 295 26.62 -5.99 3.62
C GLN A 295 27.24 -4.59 3.52
N GLY A 296 26.40 -3.55 3.48
CA GLY A 296 26.86 -2.16 3.54
C GLY A 296 27.57 -1.85 4.86
N VAL A 297 28.52 -0.90 4.83
CA VAL A 297 29.23 -0.47 6.05
C VAL A 297 28.22 0.19 6.99
N ILE A 298 28.06 -0.39 8.17
CA ILE A 298 27.17 0.10 9.22
C ILE A 298 27.89 1.04 10.18
N ASN A 299 27.19 2.08 10.63
CA ASN A 299 27.66 2.96 11.70
C ASN A 299 27.42 2.33 13.09
N ARG A 300 27.68 3.10 14.16
CA ARG A 300 27.50 2.65 15.55
C ARG A 300 26.05 2.23 15.90
N ASN A 301 25.06 2.74 15.18
CA ASN A 301 23.64 2.41 15.37
C ASN A 301 23.21 1.18 14.54
N GLY A 302 24.14 0.59 13.78
CA GLY A 302 23.84 -0.56 12.93
C GLY A 302 23.10 -0.21 11.63
N ILE A 303 23.16 1.05 11.18
CA ILE A 303 22.51 1.52 9.94
C ILE A 303 23.55 2.04 8.95
N THR A 304 23.16 2.21 7.69
CA THR A 304 24.02 2.81 6.65
C THR A 304 23.35 4.03 6.00
N ASN A 305 24.15 4.89 5.36
CA ASN A 305 23.66 6.08 4.66
C ASN A 305 22.90 5.75 3.37
N VAL A 306 22.95 4.50 2.92
CA VAL A 306 22.22 3.99 1.76
C VAL A 306 21.05 3.08 2.15
N THR A 307 20.68 3.01 3.43
CA THR A 307 19.57 2.17 3.89
C THR A 307 18.29 2.57 3.16
N GLN A 308 18.03 3.85 2.88
CA GLN A 308 16.83 4.25 2.13
C GLN A 308 16.80 3.80 0.65
N ASN A 309 17.93 3.34 0.10
CA ASN A 309 18.04 2.96 -1.32
C ASN A 309 17.52 1.55 -1.61
N GLY A 310 17.32 0.68 -0.62
CA GLY A 310 16.76 -0.66 -0.81
C GLY A 310 17.55 -1.54 -1.79
N LEU A 311 18.88 -1.53 -1.70
CA LEU A 311 19.76 -2.22 -2.65
C LEU A 311 19.52 -3.73 -2.70
N TYR A 312 19.22 -4.36 -1.56
CA TYR A 312 18.92 -5.80 -1.53
C TYR A 312 17.58 -6.11 -2.19
N PHE A 313 16.58 -5.24 -1.99
CA PHE A 313 15.27 -5.37 -2.60
C PHE A 313 15.34 -5.25 -4.13
N ASP A 314 16.14 -4.31 -4.65
CA ASP A 314 16.44 -4.19 -6.07
C ASP A 314 17.11 -5.45 -6.64
N GLU A 315 18.08 -6.02 -5.93
CA GLU A 315 18.76 -7.26 -6.37
C GLU A 315 17.80 -8.47 -6.39
N GLN A 316 16.92 -8.57 -5.40
CA GLN A 316 15.90 -9.61 -5.31
C GLN A 316 14.85 -9.49 -6.43
N TRP A 317 14.35 -8.29 -6.69
CA TRP A 317 13.42 -8.05 -7.79
C TRP A 317 14.03 -8.29 -9.16
N LYS A 318 15.31 -7.93 -9.38
CA LYS A 318 16.01 -8.25 -10.63
C LYS A 318 16.00 -9.74 -10.93
N ARG A 319 16.25 -10.56 -9.92
CA ARG A 319 16.17 -12.02 -10.07
C ARG A 319 14.73 -12.49 -10.29
N ALA A 320 13.75 -11.96 -9.58
CA ALA A 320 12.34 -12.30 -9.80
C ALA A 320 11.86 -11.97 -11.23
N LEU A 321 12.26 -10.82 -11.77
CA LEU A 321 11.95 -10.42 -13.15
C LEU A 321 12.65 -11.32 -14.19
N GLN A 322 13.87 -11.78 -13.91
CA GLN A 322 14.59 -12.74 -14.76
C GLN A 322 13.94 -14.13 -14.75
N VAL A 323 13.51 -14.61 -13.58
CA VAL A 323 12.84 -15.92 -13.43
C VAL A 323 11.43 -15.88 -14.04
N ASN A 324 10.76 -14.72 -13.96
CA ASN A 324 9.43 -14.51 -14.50
C ASN A 324 8.37 -15.55 -14.04
N PRO A 325 8.22 -15.80 -12.72
CA PRO A 325 7.28 -16.79 -12.21
C PRO A 325 5.82 -16.32 -12.34
N ALA A 326 4.86 -17.20 -12.01
CA ALA A 326 3.46 -16.81 -11.89
C ALA A 326 3.20 -15.95 -10.62
N VAL A 327 3.90 -16.23 -9.52
CA VAL A 327 3.70 -15.56 -8.22
C VAL A 327 5.01 -14.99 -7.68
N VAL A 328 4.98 -13.74 -7.23
CA VAL A 328 6.02 -13.15 -6.38
C VAL A 328 5.49 -13.04 -4.96
N PHE A 329 6.28 -13.48 -3.96
CA PHE A 329 5.96 -13.33 -2.54
C PHE A 329 6.94 -12.32 -1.91
N VAL A 330 6.45 -11.12 -1.61
CA VAL A 330 7.22 -10.07 -0.90
C VAL A 330 7.26 -10.34 0.59
N SER A 331 8.45 -10.31 1.19
CA SER A 331 8.73 -10.84 2.54
C SER A 331 8.03 -10.17 3.72
N GLY A 332 7.45 -8.98 3.54
CA GLY A 332 6.75 -8.29 4.62
C GLY A 332 6.22 -6.92 4.22
N TRP A 333 5.00 -6.61 4.65
CA TRP A 333 4.43 -5.28 4.66
C TRP A 333 4.69 -4.60 6.00
N ASN A 334 4.12 -5.11 7.10
CA ASN A 334 3.98 -4.43 8.39
C ASN A 334 4.58 -5.18 9.61
N GLU A 335 5.70 -5.89 9.45
CA GLU A 335 6.39 -6.53 10.58
C GLU A 335 7.16 -5.50 11.40
N TRP A 336 6.51 -4.91 12.41
CA TRP A 336 7.13 -3.84 13.21
C TRP A 336 7.75 -4.28 14.53
N VAL A 337 7.35 -5.44 15.06
CA VAL A 337 7.73 -5.86 16.41
C VAL A 337 8.50 -7.17 16.44
N ALA A 338 9.51 -7.24 17.29
CA ALA A 338 10.28 -8.45 17.57
C ALA A 338 10.43 -8.66 19.08
N GLN A 339 10.50 -9.93 19.52
CA GLN A 339 10.76 -10.25 20.91
C GLN A 339 12.23 -10.07 21.28
N ARG A 340 12.47 -9.56 22.50
CA ARG A 340 13.80 -9.44 23.08
C ARG A 340 14.26 -10.75 23.71
N PHE A 341 15.49 -11.18 23.41
CA PHE A 341 16.13 -12.32 24.04
C PHE A 341 17.51 -11.97 24.60
N ILE A 342 17.99 -12.78 25.56
CA ILE A 342 19.36 -12.68 26.09
C ILE A 342 20.16 -13.90 25.66
N ASN A 343 21.35 -13.67 25.13
CA ASN A 343 22.29 -14.75 24.80
C ASN A 343 22.85 -15.36 26.10
N ARG A 344 22.44 -16.58 26.47
CA ARG A 344 22.93 -17.25 27.69
C ARG A 344 23.77 -18.49 27.36
N PRO A 345 24.71 -18.90 28.23
CA PRO A 345 25.53 -20.09 27.99
C PRO A 345 24.72 -21.40 27.86
N ASP A 346 23.55 -21.48 28.48
CA ASP A 346 22.67 -22.65 28.57
C ASP A 346 21.57 -22.68 27.47
N SER A 347 21.26 -21.55 26.85
CA SER A 347 20.37 -21.49 25.67
C SER A 347 21.02 -22.12 24.42
N ALA A 348 22.27 -22.58 24.54
CA ALA A 348 23.03 -23.16 23.46
C ALA A 348 24.05 -24.21 23.93
N ALA A 349 23.59 -25.33 24.46
CA ALA A 349 24.45 -26.51 24.56
C ALA A 349 24.84 -27.10 23.18
N LYS A 350 24.28 -26.62 22.05
CA LYS A 350 24.53 -27.19 20.71
C LYS A 350 24.32 -26.22 19.52
N ALA A 351 25.08 -25.12 19.38
CA ALA A 351 25.19 -24.43 18.08
C ALA A 351 26.40 -23.46 18.02
N LYS A 352 26.84 -23.18 16.79
CA LYS A 352 27.91 -22.25 16.35
C LYS A 352 27.95 -20.90 17.10
N PRO A 353 29.05 -20.13 17.05
CA PRO A 353 29.09 -18.80 17.65
C PRO A 353 27.94 -17.92 17.12
N PHE A 354 26.99 -17.61 18.00
CA PHE A 354 25.82 -16.78 17.71
C PHE A 354 26.23 -15.44 17.12
N LYS A 355 25.64 -15.06 16.00
CA LYS A 355 25.84 -13.76 15.39
C LYS A 355 24.57 -12.93 15.44
N PHE A 356 24.75 -11.62 15.62
CA PHE A 356 23.71 -10.63 15.50
C PHE A 356 24.22 -9.47 14.64
N MET A 357 23.52 -9.17 13.54
CA MET A 357 23.98 -8.25 12.50
C MET A 357 25.40 -8.62 11.99
N GLY A 358 25.65 -9.92 11.81
CA GLY A 358 26.95 -10.45 11.38
C GLY A 358 28.06 -10.44 12.43
N LYS A 359 27.83 -9.90 13.63
CA LYS A 359 28.85 -9.79 14.69
C LYS A 359 28.68 -10.90 15.73
N PRO A 360 29.76 -11.56 16.18
CA PRO A 360 29.69 -12.52 17.28
C PRO A 360 29.08 -11.90 18.54
N MET A 361 28.21 -12.66 19.20
CA MET A 361 27.58 -12.27 20.45
C MET A 361 28.34 -12.85 21.66
N LYS A 362 28.43 -12.04 22.72
CA LYS A 362 28.91 -12.44 24.05
C LYS A 362 27.74 -12.88 24.93
N PRO A 363 27.95 -13.80 25.90
CA PRO A 363 26.95 -14.09 26.93
C PRO A 363 26.47 -12.81 27.64
N GLY A 364 25.17 -12.76 27.96
CA GLY A 364 24.50 -11.62 28.56
C GLY A 364 24.05 -10.52 27.60
N GLN A 365 24.43 -10.57 26.32
CA GLN A 365 24.00 -9.58 25.33
C GLN A 365 22.55 -9.80 24.88
N THR A 366 21.84 -8.70 24.62
CA THR A 366 20.50 -8.71 24.02
C THR A 366 20.57 -8.95 22.51
N PHE A 367 19.62 -9.71 21.99
CA PHE A 367 19.34 -9.82 20.55
C PHE A 367 17.84 -9.90 20.27
N PHE A 368 17.52 -9.78 19.00
CA PHE A 368 16.19 -9.91 18.43
C PHE A 368 16.29 -10.86 17.24
N ILE A 369 15.32 -11.77 17.09
CA ILE A 369 15.39 -12.79 16.03
C ILE A 369 15.00 -12.17 14.69
N ASP A 370 13.84 -11.54 14.64
CA ASP A 370 13.17 -11.22 13.38
C ASP A 370 13.61 -9.87 12.78
N LEU A 371 13.78 -8.85 13.62
CA LEU A 371 13.91 -7.43 13.24
C LEU A 371 14.74 -6.69 14.29
N TYR A 372 15.40 -5.58 13.92
CA TYR A 372 16.14 -4.76 14.89
C TYR A 372 16.05 -3.24 14.67
N ASN A 373 16.39 -2.76 13.49
CA ASN A 373 16.44 -1.32 13.18
C ASN A 373 16.10 -1.08 11.71
N GLU A 374 16.22 0.17 11.24
CA GLU A 374 15.97 0.58 9.84
C GLU A 374 16.69 -0.27 8.78
N GLU A 375 17.86 -0.83 9.10
CA GLU A 375 18.69 -1.61 8.19
C GLU A 375 18.40 -3.12 8.24
N TYR A 376 18.09 -3.66 9.43
CA TYR A 376 17.86 -5.09 9.63
C TYR A 376 16.41 -5.38 10.01
N ASN A 377 15.50 -5.18 9.05
CA ASN A 377 14.09 -5.56 9.14
C ASN A 377 13.54 -5.91 7.75
N ARG A 378 12.49 -6.75 7.69
CA ARG A 378 11.84 -7.17 6.43
C ARG A 378 10.62 -6.32 6.06
N ASP A 379 10.30 -5.34 6.88
CA ASP A 379 9.18 -4.43 6.74
C ASP A 379 9.39 -3.44 5.59
N ILE A 380 8.29 -3.06 4.92
CA ILE A 380 8.29 -2.01 3.90
C ILE A 380 7.14 -1.02 4.07
N GLU A 381 6.36 -1.13 5.16
CA GLU A 381 5.32 -0.19 5.48
C GLU A 381 5.98 1.19 5.68
N PRO A 382 5.30 2.28 5.29
CA PRO A 382 5.86 3.60 5.46
C PRO A 382 6.24 3.91 6.92
N MET A 383 7.44 4.45 7.09
CA MET A 383 8.05 4.78 8.38
C MET A 383 7.89 6.27 8.68
N LYS A 384 7.73 6.64 9.96
CA LYS A 384 7.85 8.03 10.38
C LYS A 384 9.32 8.45 10.39
N GLY A 385 9.67 9.43 9.57
CA GLY A 385 11.08 9.76 9.32
C GLY A 385 11.78 8.64 8.55
N GLY A 386 13.08 8.42 8.82
CA GLY A 386 13.85 7.34 8.20
C GLY A 386 13.73 7.33 6.67
N TYR A 387 13.30 6.18 6.12
CA TYR A 387 13.11 5.99 4.68
C TYR A 387 11.72 6.38 4.15
N THR A 388 10.85 6.93 5.00
CA THR A 388 9.44 7.28 4.68
C THR A 388 8.74 6.17 3.90
N ASP A 389 8.53 6.37 2.61
CA ASP A 389 7.74 5.60 1.66
C ASP A 389 8.58 5.08 0.48
N ASN A 390 9.91 5.18 0.57
CA ASN A 390 10.82 4.76 -0.49
C ASN A 390 10.70 3.27 -0.85
N TYR A 391 10.39 2.42 0.12
CA TYR A 391 10.16 0.99 -0.14
C TYR A 391 8.80 0.70 -0.77
N TYR A 392 7.78 1.48 -0.43
CA TYR A 392 6.48 1.44 -1.08
C TYR A 392 6.61 1.76 -2.58
N TYR A 393 7.32 2.83 -2.95
CA TYR A 393 7.51 3.13 -4.38
C TYR A 393 8.44 2.17 -5.11
N GLN A 394 9.39 1.51 -4.43
CA GLN A 394 10.10 0.37 -5.00
C GLN A 394 9.17 -0.81 -5.28
N LEU A 395 8.26 -1.12 -4.36
CA LEU A 395 7.24 -2.14 -4.57
C LEU A 395 6.39 -1.79 -5.80
N VAL A 396 5.79 -0.60 -5.85
CA VAL A 396 4.99 -0.12 -6.98
C VAL A 396 5.79 -0.23 -8.29
N ALA A 397 7.03 0.27 -8.33
CA ALA A 397 7.86 0.24 -9.52
C ALA A 397 8.12 -1.18 -10.03
N ASN A 398 8.40 -2.12 -9.13
CA ASN A 398 8.71 -3.48 -9.53
C ASN A 398 7.45 -4.30 -9.88
N ILE A 399 6.32 -4.05 -9.22
CA ILE A 399 5.03 -4.62 -9.62
C ILE A 399 4.67 -4.15 -11.04
N ARG A 400 4.85 -2.86 -11.35
CA ARG A 400 4.66 -2.35 -12.72
C ARG A 400 5.55 -3.07 -13.74
N ARG A 401 6.82 -3.35 -13.43
CA ARG A 401 7.72 -4.11 -14.31
C ARG A 401 7.30 -5.58 -14.48
N PHE A 402 6.84 -6.21 -13.39
CA PHE A 402 6.46 -7.62 -13.38
C PHE A 402 5.14 -7.84 -14.13
N LYS A 403 4.09 -7.11 -13.74
CA LYS A 403 2.73 -7.23 -14.27
C LYS A 403 2.52 -6.45 -15.56
N GLY A 404 3.41 -5.53 -15.94
CA GLY A 404 3.10 -4.51 -16.94
C GLY A 404 2.07 -3.50 -16.41
N ILE A 405 1.70 -2.51 -17.22
CA ILE A 405 0.66 -1.53 -16.83
C ILE A 405 -0.36 -1.32 -17.96
N PRO A 406 -1.62 -0.99 -17.63
CA PRO A 406 -2.61 -0.60 -18.63
C PRO A 406 -2.16 0.62 -19.45
N ALA A 407 -2.60 0.68 -20.71
CA ALA A 407 -2.36 1.84 -21.57
C ALA A 407 -2.97 3.11 -20.94
N PRO A 408 -2.31 4.28 -21.09
CA PRO A 408 -2.88 5.52 -20.60
C PRO A 408 -4.11 5.90 -21.43
N GLU A 409 -5.13 6.43 -20.77
CA GLU A 409 -6.22 7.08 -21.48
C GLU A 409 -5.67 8.32 -22.20
N GLN A 410 -6.05 8.47 -23.46
CA GLN A 410 -5.58 9.57 -24.30
C GLN A 410 -6.37 10.84 -24.00
N ALA A 411 -5.69 11.99 -24.04
CA ALA A 411 -6.35 13.27 -23.93
C ALA A 411 -7.34 13.46 -25.09
N THR A 412 -8.54 13.95 -24.77
CA THR A 412 -9.46 14.44 -25.80
C THR A 412 -8.92 15.72 -26.45
N PRO A 413 -9.36 16.06 -27.67
CA PRO A 413 -9.01 17.35 -28.28
C PRO A 413 -9.30 18.54 -27.37
N ALA A 414 -8.52 19.61 -27.55
CA ALA A 414 -8.65 20.87 -26.82
C ALA A 414 -10.11 21.36 -26.76
N ARG A 415 -10.52 21.84 -25.59
CA ARG A 415 -11.89 22.29 -25.32
C ARG A 415 -11.87 23.49 -24.37
N THR A 416 -12.55 24.55 -24.76
CA THR A 416 -12.85 25.68 -23.85
C THR A 416 -13.97 25.25 -22.90
N ILE A 417 -13.78 25.52 -21.61
CA ILE A 417 -14.77 25.26 -20.56
C ILE A 417 -15.29 26.59 -20.00
N SER A 418 -16.60 26.70 -19.81
CA SER A 418 -17.21 27.85 -19.14
C SER A 418 -17.11 27.68 -17.63
N ILE A 419 -16.51 28.64 -16.92
CA ILE A 419 -16.40 28.61 -15.45
C ILE A 419 -17.67 29.21 -14.83
N ASP A 420 -18.81 28.53 -14.99
CA ASP A 420 -20.15 28.99 -14.62
C ASP A 420 -20.83 28.15 -13.51
N GLY A 421 -20.21 27.05 -13.08
CA GLY A 421 -20.73 26.13 -12.07
C GLY A 421 -21.65 25.04 -12.61
N LYS A 422 -21.67 24.82 -13.93
CA LYS A 422 -22.36 23.72 -14.59
C LYS A 422 -21.33 22.77 -15.21
N PHE A 423 -21.46 21.48 -14.92
CA PHE A 423 -20.36 20.53 -15.14
C PHE A 423 -20.55 19.59 -16.34
N ASP A 424 -21.62 19.73 -17.12
CA ASP A 424 -21.94 18.80 -18.21
C ASP A 424 -20.84 18.72 -19.28
N GLU A 425 -20.10 19.81 -19.49
CA GLU A 425 -18.98 19.88 -20.43
C GLU A 425 -17.85 18.89 -20.09
N TRP A 426 -17.68 18.58 -18.80
CA TRP A 426 -16.62 17.71 -18.29
C TRP A 426 -16.86 16.23 -18.54
N ASN A 427 -18.11 15.81 -18.78
CA ASN A 427 -18.47 14.40 -18.96
C ASN A 427 -17.75 13.73 -20.14
N GLN A 428 -17.32 14.52 -21.13
CA GLN A 428 -16.62 14.04 -22.32
C GLN A 428 -15.10 14.28 -22.26
N VAL A 429 -14.60 14.96 -21.23
CA VAL A 429 -13.16 15.27 -21.10
C VAL A 429 -12.41 14.05 -20.61
N LYS A 430 -11.32 13.72 -21.31
CA LYS A 430 -10.41 12.64 -20.95
C LYS A 430 -8.97 13.17 -20.85
N PRO A 431 -8.10 12.56 -20.02
CA PRO A 431 -8.38 11.41 -19.15
C PRO A 431 -9.31 11.73 -17.98
N ALA A 432 -10.04 10.71 -17.53
CA ALA A 432 -10.67 10.72 -16.21
C ALA A 432 -9.71 10.10 -15.19
N PHE A 433 -9.23 10.93 -14.27
CA PHE A 433 -8.36 10.49 -13.20
C PHE A 433 -9.23 10.18 -11.97
N PHE A 434 -9.07 9.01 -11.36
CA PHE A 434 -9.90 8.54 -10.26
C PHE A 434 -9.06 8.35 -9.01
N ASP A 435 -9.63 8.69 -7.85
CA ASP A 435 -9.03 8.48 -6.54
C ASP A 435 -9.94 7.59 -5.67
N PRO A 436 -9.39 6.81 -4.72
CA PRO A 436 -10.20 5.99 -3.83
C PRO A 436 -11.16 6.81 -2.95
N ALA A 437 -12.47 6.57 -3.06
CA ALA A 437 -13.43 7.17 -2.13
C ALA A 437 -13.25 6.65 -0.69
N ASP A 438 -13.71 7.43 0.29
CA ASP A 438 -13.72 7.19 1.75
C ASP A 438 -12.32 7.18 2.42
N ASP A 439 -11.28 7.71 1.81
CA ASP A 439 -9.94 7.84 2.42
C ASP A 439 -9.76 9.06 3.32
N VAL A 440 -10.81 9.89 3.47
CA VAL A 440 -10.93 10.93 4.51
C VAL A 440 -11.35 10.41 5.90
N LEU A 441 -11.29 9.09 6.12
CA LEU A 441 -11.70 8.48 7.38
C LEU A 441 -10.96 9.11 8.57
N HIS A 442 -11.72 9.60 9.56
CA HIS A 442 -11.14 10.12 10.80
C HIS A 442 -10.58 8.97 11.65
N ARG A 443 -9.47 9.23 12.33
CA ARG A 443 -8.85 8.28 13.24
C ARG A 443 -9.15 8.64 14.69
N ASN A 444 -9.64 7.68 15.45
CA ASN A 444 -9.82 7.77 16.89
C ASN A 444 -9.58 6.38 17.49
N TRP A 445 -8.32 6.02 17.78
CA TRP A 445 -7.97 4.67 18.20
C TRP A 445 -6.80 4.64 19.20
N PRO A 446 -6.81 3.75 20.21
CA PRO A 446 -5.72 3.64 21.15
C PRO A 446 -4.44 3.11 20.50
N ARG A 447 -3.30 3.60 20.99
CA ARG A 447 -1.98 3.02 20.75
C ARG A 447 -1.92 1.57 21.25
N ALA A 448 -0.95 0.80 20.76
CA ALA A 448 -0.73 -0.60 21.16
C ALA A 448 -0.75 -0.83 22.68
N ASP A 449 -0.18 0.09 23.47
CA ASP A 449 -0.13 0.00 24.93
C ASP A 449 -1.29 0.68 25.68
N ASN A 450 -2.29 1.18 24.95
CA ASN A 450 -3.47 1.90 25.47
C ASN A 450 -3.17 3.20 26.25
N LYS A 451 -1.94 3.73 26.23
CA LYS A 451 -1.58 4.94 26.99
C LYS A 451 -1.82 6.25 26.24
N ILE A 452 -1.88 6.18 24.92
CA ILE A 452 -2.13 7.33 24.04
C ILE A 452 -3.28 6.94 23.14
N ASN A 453 -4.13 7.91 22.81
CA ASN A 453 -5.17 7.76 21.81
C ASN A 453 -4.82 8.59 20.57
N TYR A 454 -4.72 7.94 19.41
CA TYR A 454 -4.49 8.61 18.14
C TYR A 454 -5.78 9.31 17.72
N LEU A 455 -5.71 10.62 17.53
CA LEU A 455 -6.82 11.44 17.07
C LEU A 455 -6.41 12.22 15.82
N ASN A 456 -7.10 11.97 14.71
CA ASN A 456 -6.99 12.75 13.49
C ASN A 456 -8.41 13.00 12.93
N LYS A 457 -8.83 14.26 12.89
CA LYS A 457 -10.13 14.70 12.37
C LYS A 457 -10.01 15.58 11.13
N THR A 458 -8.87 15.51 10.44
CA THR A 458 -8.56 16.44 9.34
C THR A 458 -9.23 16.03 8.04
N GLY A 459 -9.62 14.76 7.86
CA GLY A 459 -10.29 14.29 6.64
C GLY A 459 -11.50 15.17 6.28
N ARG A 460 -11.47 15.73 5.07
CA ARG A 460 -12.45 16.69 4.53
C ARG A 460 -12.38 16.65 3.01
N ASN A 461 -13.52 16.87 2.34
CA ASN A 461 -13.63 16.97 0.88
C ASN A 461 -13.03 15.79 0.10
N ASP A 462 -13.39 14.56 0.47
CA ASP A 462 -13.03 13.30 -0.22
C ASP A 462 -13.14 13.40 -1.76
N ILE A 463 -12.01 13.54 -2.44
CA ILE A 463 -11.87 13.70 -3.87
C ILE A 463 -11.95 12.32 -4.51
N THR A 464 -12.73 12.19 -5.57
CA THR A 464 -12.97 10.89 -6.23
C THR A 464 -12.67 10.91 -7.71
N SER A 465 -12.70 12.08 -8.35
CA SER A 465 -12.32 12.20 -9.75
C SER A 465 -11.82 13.58 -10.13
N CYS A 466 -10.85 13.61 -11.04
CA CYS A 466 -10.25 14.82 -11.58
C CYS A 466 -10.21 14.74 -13.11
N ARG A 467 -10.24 15.90 -13.77
CA ARG A 467 -10.06 16.02 -15.23
C ARG A 467 -9.28 17.28 -15.58
N VAL A 468 -8.59 17.25 -16.71
CA VAL A 468 -7.83 18.39 -17.25
C VAL A 468 -8.09 18.51 -18.74
N THR A 469 -8.24 19.75 -19.21
CA THR A 469 -8.22 20.10 -20.63
C THR A 469 -7.61 21.49 -20.81
N TYR A 470 -7.53 21.97 -22.05
CA TYR A 470 -6.98 23.29 -22.37
C TYR A 470 -7.65 23.87 -23.62
N ASP A 471 -7.46 25.16 -23.83
CA ASP A 471 -7.74 25.85 -25.09
C ASP A 471 -6.54 26.70 -25.55
N LYS A 472 -6.77 27.70 -26.40
CA LYS A 472 -5.70 28.57 -26.92
C LYS A 472 -5.01 29.41 -25.84
N THR A 473 -5.67 29.67 -24.71
CA THR A 473 -5.20 30.63 -23.70
C THR A 473 -5.19 30.08 -22.28
N ASN A 474 -6.01 29.09 -21.95
CA ASN A 474 -6.18 28.57 -20.60
C ASN A 474 -6.01 27.04 -20.52
N ALA A 475 -5.52 26.59 -19.37
CA ALA A 475 -5.74 25.24 -18.88
C ALA A 475 -6.97 25.24 -17.95
N PHE A 476 -7.75 24.18 -18.02
CA PHE A 476 -8.94 23.97 -17.19
C PHE A 476 -8.76 22.71 -16.35
N PHE A 477 -9.12 22.80 -15.08
CA PHE A 477 -9.07 21.70 -14.12
C PHE A 477 -10.46 21.49 -13.53
N TYR A 478 -10.80 20.22 -13.33
CA TYR A 478 -12.02 19.79 -12.66
C TYR A 478 -11.68 18.82 -11.54
N VAL A 479 -12.44 18.91 -10.46
CA VAL A 479 -12.40 17.99 -9.34
C VAL A 479 -13.81 17.73 -8.82
N LYS A 480 -14.08 16.47 -8.47
CA LYS A 480 -15.31 16.00 -7.87
C LYS A 480 -15.03 15.31 -6.55
N THR A 481 -15.86 15.58 -5.56
CA THR A 481 -15.83 14.92 -4.25
C THR A 481 -16.97 13.93 -4.07
N ALA A 482 -16.79 12.93 -3.19
CA ALA A 482 -17.81 11.94 -2.84
C ALA A 482 -19.05 12.60 -2.23
N GLN A 483 -18.84 13.61 -1.40
CA GLN A 483 -19.87 14.40 -0.73
C GLN A 483 -19.79 15.87 -1.15
N LYS A 484 -20.77 16.69 -0.74
CA LYS A 484 -20.77 18.13 -1.00
C LYS A 484 -19.46 18.79 -0.53
N ILE A 485 -18.83 19.60 -1.39
CA ILE A 485 -17.61 20.36 -1.08
C ILE A 485 -17.93 21.37 0.03
N SER A 486 -17.05 21.46 1.03
CA SER A 486 -17.14 22.43 2.12
C SER A 486 -17.07 23.87 1.59
N ALA A 487 -17.48 24.84 2.40
CA ALA A 487 -17.35 26.25 2.02
C ALA A 487 -15.87 26.63 1.81
N ALA A 488 -15.61 27.45 0.78
CA ALA A 488 -14.31 28.06 0.51
C ALA A 488 -14.02 29.17 1.53
N THR A 489 -13.87 28.81 2.80
CA THR A 489 -13.58 29.73 3.92
C THR A 489 -12.39 29.27 4.74
N ASP A 490 -12.11 27.98 4.70
CA ASP A 490 -11.15 27.35 5.59
C ASP A 490 -9.74 27.36 4.99
N LYS A 491 -8.73 27.29 5.86
CA LYS A 491 -7.34 27.19 5.44
C LYS A 491 -7.12 25.91 4.62
N ASN A 492 -6.22 25.99 3.63
CA ASN A 492 -5.79 24.86 2.81
C ASN A 492 -6.97 24.12 2.15
N TRP A 493 -7.96 24.87 1.68
CA TRP A 493 -9.14 24.34 1.02
C TRP A 493 -8.86 24.05 -0.47
N MET A 494 -9.12 22.81 -0.89
CA MET A 494 -9.04 22.33 -2.28
C MET A 494 -7.81 22.88 -3.03
N LEU A 495 -6.61 22.65 -2.51
CA LEU A 495 -5.34 23.11 -3.08
C LEU A 495 -4.99 22.28 -4.32
N LEU A 496 -4.58 22.95 -5.40
CA LEU A 496 -4.07 22.30 -6.60
C LEU A 496 -2.58 22.59 -6.77
N PHE A 497 -1.77 21.54 -6.68
CA PHE A 497 -0.34 21.56 -6.95
C PHE A 497 -0.09 21.11 -8.39
N VAL A 498 0.77 21.84 -9.10
CA VAL A 498 1.07 21.61 -10.52
C VAL A 498 2.58 21.60 -10.74
N ASP A 499 3.07 20.47 -11.23
CA ASP A 499 4.39 20.30 -11.85
C ASP A 499 4.22 20.52 -13.36
N ALA A 500 4.66 21.70 -13.82
CA ALA A 500 4.42 22.15 -15.20
C ALA A 500 5.51 21.68 -16.16
N ASP A 501 6.68 21.27 -15.65
CA ASP A 501 7.77 20.78 -16.49
C ASP A 501 7.98 19.25 -16.41
N GLN A 502 7.26 18.58 -15.52
CA GLN A 502 7.35 17.15 -15.18
C GLN A 502 8.73 16.79 -14.61
N SER A 503 9.29 17.68 -13.78
CA SER A 503 10.61 17.51 -13.18
C SER A 503 10.58 17.69 -11.67
N ILE A 504 10.90 16.59 -10.98
CA ILE A 504 11.10 16.58 -9.52
C ILE A 504 12.23 17.51 -9.03
N LYS A 505 13.09 18.01 -9.94
CA LYS A 505 14.23 18.86 -9.61
C LYS A 505 13.85 20.34 -9.50
N THR A 506 12.65 20.69 -9.92
CA THR A 506 12.09 22.05 -9.96
C THR A 506 10.93 22.14 -8.97
N GLY A 507 10.56 23.38 -8.61
CA GLY A 507 9.47 23.60 -7.66
C GLY A 507 9.72 23.13 -6.22
N TRP A 508 8.67 23.16 -5.40
CA TRP A 508 8.64 22.54 -4.08
C TRP A 508 8.18 21.09 -4.23
N ALA A 509 9.03 20.13 -3.89
CA ALA A 509 8.77 18.70 -4.07
C ALA A 509 8.32 18.30 -5.50
N GLY A 510 8.81 19.02 -6.53
CA GLY A 510 8.42 18.86 -7.94
C GLY A 510 7.37 19.87 -8.41
N TYR A 511 6.61 20.49 -7.50
CA TYR A 511 5.51 21.37 -7.87
C TYR A 511 5.98 22.80 -8.10
N ASP A 512 5.89 23.27 -9.35
CA ASP A 512 6.21 24.63 -9.74
C ASP A 512 5.16 25.64 -9.25
N TYR A 513 3.90 25.21 -9.21
CA TYR A 513 2.75 26.06 -8.95
C TYR A 513 1.82 25.49 -7.88
N LEU A 514 1.22 26.42 -7.13
CA LEU A 514 0.16 26.17 -6.17
C LEU A 514 -1.00 27.13 -6.47
N ILE A 515 -2.15 26.55 -6.81
CA ILE A 515 -3.38 27.25 -7.11
C ILE A 515 -4.33 27.09 -5.91
N THR A 516 -5.42 27.87 -5.83
CA THR A 516 -6.46 27.78 -4.78
C THR A 516 -6.01 28.03 -3.34
N HIS A 517 -4.77 28.50 -3.14
CA HIS A 517 -4.25 28.86 -1.82
C HIS A 517 -4.91 30.11 -1.21
N THR A 518 -5.20 31.13 -2.02
CA THR A 518 -6.00 32.29 -1.59
C THR A 518 -7.05 32.62 -2.64
N TYR A 519 -8.21 33.06 -2.19
CA TYR A 519 -9.36 33.34 -3.05
C TYR A 519 -10.11 34.61 -2.64
N LYS A 520 -10.72 35.27 -3.62
CA LYS A 520 -11.57 36.46 -3.44
C LYS A 520 -12.72 36.38 -4.44
N GLY A 521 -13.94 36.16 -3.95
CA GLY A 521 -15.08 35.89 -4.81
C GLY A 521 -14.85 34.64 -5.65
N ASN A 522 -14.88 34.76 -6.97
CA ASN A 522 -14.65 33.66 -7.92
C ASN A 522 -13.22 33.60 -8.47
N LYS A 523 -12.30 34.35 -7.86
CA LYS A 523 -10.91 34.42 -8.28
C LYS A 523 -10.02 33.72 -7.28
N SER A 524 -9.03 33.01 -7.79
CA SER A 524 -8.02 32.29 -7.01
C SER A 524 -6.62 32.73 -7.42
N THR A 525 -5.69 32.79 -6.47
CA THR A 525 -4.28 33.03 -6.81
C THR A 525 -3.64 31.83 -7.48
N VAL A 526 -2.80 32.11 -8.47
CA VAL A 526 -1.85 31.16 -9.04
C VAL A 526 -0.48 31.56 -8.50
N ASN A 527 0.05 30.76 -7.59
CA ASN A 527 1.33 31.02 -6.96
C ASN A 527 2.42 30.17 -7.61
N ARG A 528 3.61 30.73 -7.75
CA ARG A 528 4.81 30.02 -8.20
C ARG A 528 5.76 29.85 -7.02
N TRP A 529 6.43 28.70 -6.94
CA TRP A 529 7.50 28.50 -5.98
C TRP A 529 8.76 29.28 -6.39
N ASN A 530 9.33 30.07 -5.48
CA ASN A 530 10.54 30.85 -5.73
C ASN A 530 11.82 30.27 -5.08
N GLY A 531 11.73 29.05 -4.54
CA GLY A 531 12.80 28.41 -3.75
C GLY A 531 12.62 28.53 -2.23
N LYS A 532 11.76 29.45 -1.76
CA LYS A 532 11.52 29.69 -0.33
C LYS A 532 10.04 29.80 0.02
N ALA A 533 9.23 30.38 -0.85
CA ALA A 533 7.82 30.62 -0.62
C ALA A 533 7.01 30.58 -1.92
N TRP A 534 5.71 30.38 -1.76
CA TRP A 534 4.72 30.52 -2.82
C TRP A 534 4.41 32.00 -3.04
N THR A 535 4.68 32.52 -4.24
CA THR A 535 4.45 33.93 -4.59
C THR A 535 3.42 34.05 -5.72
N PRO A 536 2.42 34.95 -5.62
CA PRO A 536 1.40 35.11 -6.64
C PRO A 536 2.01 35.62 -7.94
N VAL A 537 1.69 34.97 -9.07
CA VAL A 537 2.15 35.35 -10.41
C VAL A 537 1.01 35.58 -11.39
N ALA A 538 -0.18 35.05 -11.11
CA ALA A 538 -1.38 35.25 -11.90
C ALA A 538 -2.64 35.00 -11.06
N THR A 539 -3.79 35.10 -11.69
CA THR A 539 -5.09 34.79 -11.09
C THR A 539 -5.84 33.80 -11.98
N GLY A 540 -6.41 32.76 -11.36
CA GLY A 540 -7.36 31.85 -11.98
C GLY A 540 -8.80 32.22 -11.63
N THR A 541 -9.75 31.64 -12.36
CA THR A 541 -11.19 31.77 -12.06
C THR A 541 -11.72 30.40 -11.69
N PHE A 542 -12.52 30.30 -10.63
CA PHE A 542 -13.11 29.03 -10.21
C PHE A 542 -14.60 29.19 -9.89
N ARG A 543 -15.33 28.08 -10.01
CA ARG A 543 -16.68 27.88 -9.50
C ARG A 543 -16.78 26.51 -8.88
N TYR A 544 -17.64 26.38 -7.88
CA TYR A 544 -18.01 25.08 -7.33
C TYR A 544 -19.50 25.09 -7.01
N THR A 545 -20.15 23.94 -7.17
CA THR A 545 -21.55 23.73 -6.82
C THR A 545 -21.71 22.28 -6.41
N ASN A 546 -22.40 22.05 -5.29
CA ASN A 546 -22.52 20.73 -4.66
C ASN A 546 -21.16 20.07 -4.44
N ASN A 547 -20.86 18.99 -5.16
CA ASN A 547 -19.66 18.18 -5.00
C ASN A 547 -18.67 18.34 -6.16
N GLU A 548 -18.78 19.40 -6.96
CA GLU A 548 -17.95 19.60 -8.15
C GLU A 548 -17.35 21.01 -8.16
N LEU A 549 -16.11 21.12 -8.62
CA LEU A 549 -15.36 22.36 -8.77
C LEU A 549 -14.65 22.38 -10.11
N GLU A 550 -14.69 23.54 -10.77
CA GLU A 550 -13.97 23.82 -12.00
C GLU A 550 -13.11 25.09 -11.87
N LEU A 551 -11.97 25.09 -12.55
CA LEU A 551 -10.93 26.10 -12.41
C LEU A 551 -10.28 26.37 -13.78
N SER A 552 -10.16 27.64 -14.15
CA SER A 552 -9.41 28.11 -15.32
C SER A 552 -8.15 28.84 -14.88
N VAL A 553 -7.03 28.52 -15.53
CA VAL A 553 -5.72 29.14 -15.30
C VAL A 553 -5.07 29.51 -16.64
N PRO A 554 -4.51 30.73 -16.80
CA PRO A 554 -3.82 31.09 -18.03
C PRO A 554 -2.61 30.18 -18.31
N LEU A 555 -2.51 29.63 -19.53
CA LEU A 555 -1.38 28.79 -19.95
C LEU A 555 -0.04 29.54 -19.82
N SER A 556 -0.03 30.84 -20.10
CA SER A 556 1.14 31.70 -19.96
C SER A 556 1.66 31.76 -18.52
N ALA A 557 0.77 31.68 -17.52
CA ALA A 557 1.16 31.65 -16.11
C ALA A 557 1.89 30.33 -15.77
N LEU A 558 1.41 29.21 -16.31
CA LEU A 558 1.99 27.86 -16.16
C LEU A 558 3.17 27.60 -17.10
N LYS A 559 3.56 28.59 -17.92
CA LYS A 559 4.58 28.46 -18.98
C LYS A 559 4.30 27.30 -19.95
N GLN A 560 3.03 26.99 -20.15
CA GLN A 560 2.58 25.99 -21.11
C GLN A 560 2.29 26.64 -22.46
N THR A 561 2.42 25.85 -23.53
CA THR A 561 2.08 26.26 -24.90
C THR A 561 0.90 25.43 -25.38
N ALA A 562 -0.12 26.10 -25.94
CA ALA A 562 -1.28 25.41 -26.50
C ALA A 562 -0.86 24.34 -27.53
N GLY A 563 -1.42 23.14 -27.40
CA GLY A 563 -1.11 21.99 -28.26
C GLY A 563 0.11 21.18 -27.84
N LYS A 564 0.84 21.58 -26.79
CA LYS A 564 1.96 20.81 -26.18
C LYS A 564 1.92 20.86 -24.65
N VAL A 565 0.71 20.89 -24.09
CA VAL A 565 0.46 20.90 -22.67
C VAL A 565 0.87 19.56 -22.07
N LYS A 566 1.77 19.63 -21.10
CA LYS A 566 2.18 18.50 -20.27
C LYS A 566 2.19 18.94 -18.82
N ILE A 567 1.40 18.28 -17.99
CA ILE A 567 1.22 18.68 -16.60
C ILE A 567 1.11 17.43 -15.75
N ASP A 568 1.93 17.36 -14.70
CA ASP A 568 1.68 16.48 -13.57
C ASP A 568 1.00 17.30 -12.48
N PHE A 569 -0.07 16.79 -11.88
CA PHE A 569 -0.85 17.54 -10.89
C PHE A 569 -1.37 16.68 -9.75
N HIS A 570 -1.64 17.35 -8.63
CA HIS A 570 -2.07 16.75 -7.38
C HIS A 570 -3.01 17.72 -6.65
N TRP A 571 -4.17 17.23 -6.25
CA TRP A 571 -5.09 17.96 -5.39
C TRP A 571 -4.87 17.55 -3.93
N ALA A 572 -4.96 18.50 -3.01
CA ALA A 572 -4.99 18.20 -1.59
C ALA A 572 -5.97 19.12 -0.86
N ASP A 573 -6.68 18.60 0.12
CA ASP A 573 -7.57 19.38 0.98
C ASP A 573 -7.17 19.22 2.44
N ASN A 574 -7.26 20.31 3.20
CA ASN A 574 -7.05 20.32 4.65
C ASN A 574 -5.73 19.68 5.13
N ILE A 575 -4.67 19.79 4.34
CA ILE A 575 -3.31 19.56 4.86
C ILE A 575 -3.03 20.53 6.01
N GLN A 576 -2.22 20.13 6.98
CA GLN A 576 -1.95 20.96 8.15
C GLN A 576 -0.73 21.87 7.95
N GLN A 577 0.19 21.49 7.05
CA GLN A 577 1.44 22.21 6.78
C GLN A 577 1.79 22.27 5.28
N LEU A 578 1.59 23.43 4.65
CA LEU A 578 1.69 23.61 3.19
C LEU A 578 3.01 23.12 2.56
N ASN A 579 4.13 23.26 3.25
CA ASN A 579 5.46 22.97 2.71
C ASN A 579 6.09 21.69 3.26
N ASN A 580 5.26 20.74 3.73
CA ASN A 580 5.70 19.41 4.14
C ASN A 580 5.02 18.32 3.31
N ILE A 581 5.79 17.59 2.49
CA ILE A 581 5.26 16.56 1.59
C ILE A 581 4.55 15.42 2.35
N THR A 582 4.90 15.20 3.62
CA THR A 582 4.27 14.14 4.41
C THR A 582 2.82 14.45 4.77
N GLU A 583 2.36 15.68 4.57
CA GLU A 583 0.95 16.03 4.80
C GLU A 583 0.02 15.30 3.82
N PHE A 584 0.49 15.00 2.61
CA PHE A 584 -0.24 14.20 1.62
C PHE A 584 -0.41 12.73 2.05
N PHE A 585 0.18 12.31 3.18
CA PHE A 585 0.20 10.90 3.57
C PHE A 585 -0.85 10.54 4.61
N THR A 586 -1.29 11.50 5.42
CA THR A 586 -2.15 11.21 6.58
C THR A 586 -3.17 12.29 6.92
N ASN A 587 -3.05 13.52 6.38
CA ASN A 587 -3.86 14.65 6.81
C ASN A 587 -4.75 15.15 5.69
N GLY A 588 -6.01 15.39 6.02
CA GLY A 588 -6.98 15.90 5.07
C GLY A 588 -7.29 14.86 4.01
N ASP A 589 -7.24 15.30 2.76
CA ASP A 589 -7.39 14.47 1.57
C ASP A 589 -6.28 14.76 0.55
N SER A 590 -5.94 13.79 -0.29
CA SER A 590 -4.81 13.83 -1.22
C SER A 590 -5.09 12.99 -2.47
N ALA A 591 -5.34 13.66 -3.60
CA ALA A 591 -5.72 13.02 -4.85
C ALA A 591 -4.75 13.38 -6.00
N PRO A 592 -3.90 12.44 -6.45
CA PRO A 592 -3.83 11.05 -6.02
C PRO A 592 -3.03 10.88 -4.74
N ASP A 593 -3.29 9.79 -4.03
CA ASP A 593 -2.63 9.42 -2.78
C ASP A 593 -1.11 9.73 -2.73
N ARG A 594 -0.68 10.41 -1.67
CA ARG A 594 0.73 10.58 -1.27
C ARG A 594 1.58 11.33 -2.29
N ARG A 595 2.60 10.68 -2.90
CA ARG A 595 3.52 11.28 -3.87
C ARG A 595 3.13 10.96 -5.30
N PHE A 596 2.03 10.25 -5.49
CA PHE A 596 1.50 10.08 -6.82
C PHE A 596 1.10 11.44 -7.40
N ASN A 597 1.10 11.49 -8.71
CA ASN A 597 0.64 12.59 -9.53
C ASN A 597 -0.20 12.04 -10.68
N TYR A 598 -1.25 12.77 -11.03
CA TYR A 598 -1.94 12.57 -12.28
C TYR A 598 -1.18 13.24 -13.41
N SER A 599 -0.90 12.49 -14.47
CA SER A 599 -0.13 12.96 -15.62
C SER A 599 -1.05 13.18 -16.82
N TYR A 600 -1.14 14.44 -17.24
CA TYR A 600 -1.84 14.89 -18.43
C TYR A 600 -0.84 15.27 -19.52
N VAL A 601 -1.00 14.70 -20.71
CA VAL A 601 -0.22 15.04 -21.91
C VAL A 601 -1.18 15.03 -23.10
N ASN A 602 -1.17 16.11 -23.90
CA ASN A 602 -1.98 16.23 -25.11
C ASN A 602 -1.20 16.00 -26.40
#